data_AF-A0A6B1EX00-F1
#
_entry.id   AF-A0A6B1EX00-F1
#
_cell.length_a   1.000
_cell.length_b   1.000
_cell.length_c   1.000
_cell.angle_alpha   90.00
_cell.angle_beta   90.00
_cell.angle_gamma   90.00
#
_symmetry.space_group_name_H-M   'P 1'
#
loop_
_entity.id
_entity.type
_entity.pdbx_description
1 polymer ?
#
loop_
_entity_poly.entity_id
_entity_poly.type
_entity_poly.pdbx_seq_one_letter_code
_entity_poly.pdbx_strand_id
1 'polypeptide(L)'
;MKHILTGKVLIIIFIIVALFVTGCLLWSQREIRIANEELAATEERLQKVEERKSKPVERLPDQISTDDSEITEADPGTGEERVEVAPEGTDTISDTDTRLEINDASEAETEETPDAASRESLFGFGAYPEVPLELFPKGEGAWDNIESTAKDNWEFAKKIELMVRVRIQLWELGTETVGASMENGLIYPNIPNIAYVEWGDWKKNNNGEPIRTVKRISSAGGLSDGDKELIRQGGTPPGWTIMDRDTAGIDPYTFLDLGR
;
A
#
# COMPACT_ATOMS: atom_id res chain seq x y z
N MET A 1 31.45 -48.65 44.70
CA MET A 1 30.43 -47.60 44.96
C MET A 1 30.20 -46.66 43.76
N LYS A 2 31.24 -46.25 43.00
CA LYS A 2 31.09 -45.36 41.81
C LYS A 2 30.18 -45.90 40.69
N HIS A 3 30.22 -47.20 40.38
CA HIS A 3 29.38 -47.80 39.31
C HIS A 3 27.86 -47.76 39.58
N ILE A 4 27.44 -47.74 40.85
CA ILE A 4 26.01 -47.68 41.20
C ILE A 4 25.46 -46.25 41.02
N LEU A 5 26.31 -45.24 41.21
CA LEU A 5 25.93 -43.84 41.01
C LEU A 5 25.74 -43.51 39.53
N THR A 6 26.64 -43.99 38.65
CA THR A 6 26.59 -43.72 37.21
C THR A 6 25.32 -44.28 36.56
N GLY A 7 24.86 -45.47 36.98
CA GLY A 7 23.64 -46.08 36.44
C GLY A 7 22.38 -45.27 36.75
N LYS A 8 22.26 -44.71 37.95
CA LYS A 8 21.10 -43.88 38.34
C LYS A 8 21.04 -42.57 37.57
N VAL A 9 22.18 -41.95 37.30
CA VAL A 9 22.26 -40.70 36.53
C VAL A 9 21.81 -40.91 35.08
N LEU A 10 22.21 -42.02 34.45
CA LEU A 10 21.79 -42.34 33.08
C LEU A 10 20.27 -42.54 32.95
N ILE A 11 19.63 -43.17 33.94
CA ILE A 11 18.17 -43.36 33.95
C ILE A 11 17.45 -42.00 34.02
N ILE A 12 17.92 -41.09 34.87
CA ILE A 12 17.31 -39.76 35.01
C ILE A 12 17.44 -38.97 33.70
N ILE A 13 18.62 -38.98 33.07
CA ILE A 13 18.84 -38.32 31.77
C ILE A 13 17.89 -38.90 30.71
N PHE A 14 17.75 -40.22 30.65
CA PHE A 14 16.86 -40.86 29.69
C PHE A 14 15.40 -40.44 29.87
N ILE A 15 14.93 -40.35 31.12
CA ILE A 15 13.56 -39.88 31.42
C ILE A 15 13.37 -38.43 30.99
N ILE A 16 14.33 -37.54 31.25
CA ILE A 16 14.26 -36.13 30.83
C ILE A 16 14.19 -36.01 29.31
N VAL A 17 15.03 -36.77 28.59
CA VAL A 17 15.02 -36.78 27.11
C VAL A 17 13.68 -37.32 26.59
N ALA A 18 13.14 -38.39 27.17
CA ALA A 18 11.85 -38.93 26.77
C ALA A 18 10.71 -37.92 26.98
N LEU A 19 10.69 -37.21 28.12
CA LEU A 19 9.72 -36.15 28.39
C LEU A 19 9.87 -34.98 27.40
N PHE A 20 11.10 -34.57 27.08
CA PHE A 20 11.36 -33.51 26.13
C PHE A 20 10.87 -33.86 24.72
N VAL A 21 11.20 -35.05 24.22
CA VAL A 21 10.74 -35.54 22.90
C VAL A 21 9.22 -35.61 22.86
N THR A 22 8.58 -36.13 23.91
CA THR A 22 7.12 -36.20 24.00
C THR A 22 6.49 -34.81 24.00
N GLY A 23 7.09 -33.84 24.71
CA GLY A 23 6.66 -32.45 24.72
C GLY A 23 6.75 -31.80 23.33
N CYS A 24 7.85 -32.01 22.60
CA CYS A 24 8.00 -31.53 21.23
C CYS A 24 6.97 -32.15 20.27
N LEU A 25 6.70 -33.46 20.40
CA LEU A 25 5.68 -34.13 19.58
C LEU A 25 4.28 -33.60 19.87
N LEU A 26 3.91 -33.39 21.14
CA LEU A 26 2.63 -32.81 21.52
C LEU A 26 2.48 -31.36 21.03
N TRP A 27 3.55 -30.56 21.11
CA TRP A 27 3.56 -29.20 20.55
C TRP A 27 3.34 -29.22 19.04
N SER A 28 4.09 -30.05 18.32
CA SER A 28 3.96 -30.17 16.86
C SER A 28 2.56 -30.62 16.44
N GLN A 29 1.95 -31.58 17.16
CA GLN A 29 0.57 -31.99 16.90
C GLN A 29 -0.44 -30.86 17.16
N ARG A 30 -0.19 -29.99 18.14
CA ARG A 30 -1.05 -28.85 18.43
C ARG A 30 -1.01 -27.82 17.30
N GLU A 31 0.17 -27.46 16.80
CA GLU A 31 0.33 -26.55 15.66
C GLU A 31 -0.38 -27.08 14.41
N ILE A 32 -0.22 -28.38 14.11
CA ILE A 32 -0.90 -29.01 12.97
C ILE A 32 -2.42 -28.95 13.13
N ARG A 33 -2.97 -29.12 14.34
CA ARG A 33 -4.41 -29.00 14.58
C ARG A 33 -4.91 -27.57 14.34
N ILE A 34 -4.20 -26.57 14.84
CA ILE A 34 -4.55 -25.16 14.64
C ILE A 34 -4.54 -24.82 13.14
N ALA A 35 -3.48 -25.21 12.41
CA ALA A 35 -3.40 -24.99 10.98
C ALA A 35 -4.53 -25.69 10.20
N ASN A 36 -4.90 -26.91 10.59
CA ASN A 36 -6.01 -27.63 9.97
C ASN A 36 -7.38 -26.99 10.26
N GLU A 37 -7.58 -26.43 11.46
CA GLU A 37 -8.79 -25.69 11.81
C GLU A 37 -8.91 -24.40 10.97
N GLU A 38 -7.81 -23.69 10.75
CA GLU A 38 -7.77 -22.50 9.89
C GLU A 38 -8.03 -22.83 8.41
N LEU A 39 -7.47 -23.95 7.91
CA LEU A 39 -7.74 -24.44 6.56
C LEU A 39 -9.21 -24.82 6.38
N ALA A 40 -9.80 -25.58 7.32
CA ALA A 40 -11.20 -25.97 7.26
C ALA A 40 -12.14 -24.75 7.32
N ALA A 41 -11.82 -23.75 8.17
CA ALA A 41 -12.59 -22.51 8.23
C ALA A 41 -12.50 -21.69 6.93
N THR A 42 -11.37 -21.78 6.21
CA THR A 42 -11.18 -21.12 4.92
C THR A 42 -11.96 -21.82 3.82
N GLU A 43 -11.96 -23.15 3.78
CA GLU A 43 -12.78 -23.93 2.84
C GLU A 43 -14.28 -23.65 3.02
N GLU A 44 -14.78 -23.60 4.26
CA GLU A 44 -16.19 -23.29 4.52
C GLU A 44 -16.57 -21.88 4.03
N ARG A 45 -15.63 -20.92 4.13
CA ARG A 45 -15.84 -19.55 3.61
C ARG A 45 -15.86 -19.53 2.08
N LEU A 46 -14.96 -20.27 1.43
CA LEU A 46 -14.93 -20.38 -0.03
C LEU A 46 -16.22 -21.02 -0.57
N GLN A 47 -16.70 -22.10 0.06
CA GLN A 47 -17.94 -22.76 -0.31
C GLN A 47 -19.15 -21.80 -0.20
N LYS A 48 -19.23 -20.99 0.86
CA LYS A 48 -20.29 -19.98 1.01
C LYS A 48 -20.24 -18.88 -0.06
N VAL A 49 -19.04 -18.54 -0.56
CA VAL A 49 -18.90 -17.57 -1.67
C VAL A 49 -19.34 -18.19 -2.99
N GLU A 50 -19.01 -19.47 -3.22
CA GLU A 50 -19.42 -20.19 -4.43
C GLU A 50 -20.94 -20.43 -4.49
N GLU A 51 -21.57 -20.74 -3.35
CA GLU A 51 -23.04 -20.82 -3.24
C GLU A 51 -23.73 -19.47 -3.51
N ARG A 52 -23.09 -18.35 -3.15
CA ARG A 52 -23.62 -17.01 -3.47
C ARG A 52 -23.49 -16.66 -4.95
N LYS A 53 -22.42 -17.12 -5.62
CA LYS A 53 -22.24 -16.91 -7.06
C LYS A 53 -23.16 -17.78 -7.91
N SER A 54 -23.59 -18.95 -7.41
CA SER A 54 -24.42 -19.91 -8.14
C SER A 54 -25.92 -19.69 -7.97
N LYS A 55 -26.38 -18.79 -7.08
CA LYS A 55 -27.80 -18.40 -7.04
C LYS A 55 -28.12 -17.51 -8.25
N PRO A 56 -29.02 -17.95 -9.16
CA PRO A 56 -29.45 -17.13 -10.28
C PRO A 56 -30.10 -15.85 -9.76
N VAL A 57 -29.64 -14.70 -10.27
CA VAL A 57 -30.30 -13.42 -10.08
C VAL A 57 -31.71 -13.55 -10.62
N GLU A 58 -32.68 -13.62 -9.71
CA GLU A 58 -34.10 -13.55 -10.04
C GLU A 58 -34.34 -12.15 -10.63
N ARG A 59 -34.47 -12.10 -11.97
CA ARG A 59 -34.71 -10.87 -12.73
C ARG A 59 -35.99 -10.24 -12.22
N LEU A 60 -35.86 -9.10 -11.56
CA LEU A 60 -36.98 -8.18 -11.34
C LEU A 60 -37.52 -7.74 -12.72
N PRO A 61 -38.85 -7.66 -12.89
CA PRO A 61 -39.44 -7.29 -14.17
C PRO A 61 -39.14 -5.83 -14.51
N ASP A 62 -38.70 -5.61 -15.76
CA ASP A 62 -38.59 -4.32 -16.42
C ASP A 62 -39.88 -3.51 -16.24
N GLN A 63 -39.79 -2.36 -15.60
CA GLN A 63 -40.81 -1.32 -15.71
C GLN A 63 -40.20 -0.11 -16.41
N ILE A 64 -40.57 -0.04 -17.68
CA ILE A 64 -40.47 1.09 -18.61
C ILE A 64 -41.03 2.36 -17.95
N SER A 65 -40.27 3.46 -18.01
CA SER A 65 -40.84 4.80 -18.14
C SER A 65 -39.85 5.68 -18.91
N THR A 66 -40.15 5.77 -20.20
CA THR A 66 -39.85 6.89 -21.07
C THR A 66 -40.46 8.16 -20.46
N ASP A 67 -39.67 9.22 -20.28
CA ASP A 67 -40.22 10.56 -20.29
C ASP A 67 -39.23 11.51 -20.97
N ASP A 68 -39.70 12.09 -22.06
CA ASP A 68 -39.08 13.15 -22.83
C ASP A 68 -39.25 14.46 -22.08
N SER A 69 -38.19 15.26 -21.91
CA SER A 69 -38.33 16.69 -21.66
C SER A 69 -37.09 17.44 -22.14
N GLU A 70 -37.23 17.90 -23.38
CA GLU A 70 -37.19 19.31 -23.77
C GLU A 70 -35.90 20.11 -23.48
N ILE A 71 -35.23 20.39 -24.59
CA ILE A 71 -34.20 21.40 -24.82
C ILE A 71 -34.76 22.78 -24.52
N THR A 72 -34.01 23.61 -23.79
CA THR A 72 -34.14 25.07 -23.89
C THR A 72 -32.75 25.70 -23.89
N GLU A 73 -32.31 26.13 -25.07
CA GLU A 73 -31.25 27.11 -25.26
C GLU A 73 -31.80 28.51 -24.97
N ALA A 74 -31.06 29.32 -24.21
CA ALA A 74 -31.07 30.78 -24.30
C ALA A 74 -29.78 31.37 -23.68
N ASP A 75 -28.92 31.87 -24.57
CA ASP A 75 -27.86 32.89 -24.37
C ASP A 75 -28.39 34.23 -24.98
N PRO A 76 -27.83 35.46 -24.84
CA PRO A 76 -26.72 36.00 -24.04
C PRO A 76 -27.04 37.33 -23.28
N GLY A 77 -26.10 37.82 -22.47
CA GLY A 77 -26.00 39.23 -22.07
C GLY A 77 -24.74 39.47 -21.24
N THR A 78 -23.61 39.90 -21.82
CA THR A 78 -23.20 41.30 -22.10
C THR A 78 -23.34 42.25 -20.92
N GLY A 79 -22.21 42.59 -20.30
CA GLY A 79 -22.05 43.65 -19.31
C GLY A 79 -20.58 43.96 -19.13
N GLU A 80 -20.03 44.78 -20.03
CA GLU A 80 -18.80 45.53 -19.81
C GLU A 80 -19.04 46.58 -18.71
N GLU A 81 -18.16 46.67 -17.71
CA GLU A 81 -17.85 47.97 -17.11
C GLU A 81 -16.37 48.03 -16.73
N ARG A 82 -15.76 49.15 -17.12
CA ARG A 82 -14.33 49.44 -17.15
C ARG A 82 -14.10 50.70 -16.32
N VAL A 83 -12.90 50.79 -15.74
CA VAL A 83 -12.20 52.00 -15.26
C VAL A 83 -12.52 52.46 -13.82
N GLU A 84 -11.53 52.37 -12.92
CA GLU A 84 -10.85 53.59 -12.42
C GLU A 84 -9.46 53.29 -11.85
N VAL A 85 -8.59 54.28 -12.01
CA VAL A 85 -7.12 54.25 -11.98
C VAL A 85 -6.64 55.17 -10.85
N ALA A 86 -5.77 54.64 -9.97
CA ALA A 86 -4.65 55.31 -9.25
C ALA A 86 -4.99 56.56 -8.36
N PRO A 87 -4.07 57.16 -7.55
CA PRO A 87 -2.62 56.99 -7.53
C PRO A 87 -1.88 57.04 -6.16
N GLU A 88 -0.56 56.81 -6.27
CA GLU A 88 0.56 57.44 -5.54
C GLU A 88 0.84 57.14 -4.05
N GLY A 89 2.13 56.85 -3.81
CA GLY A 89 2.77 56.67 -2.51
C GLY A 89 4.24 56.29 -2.66
N THR A 90 5.01 57.19 -3.27
CA THR A 90 6.47 57.21 -3.39
C THR A 90 7.14 57.31 -2.01
N ASP A 91 8.23 56.56 -1.76
CA ASP A 91 9.43 57.08 -1.08
C ASP A 91 10.64 56.13 -1.20
N THR A 92 11.47 56.48 -2.18
CA THR A 92 12.94 56.60 -2.28
C THR A 92 13.91 56.13 -1.16
N ILE A 93 14.97 55.43 -1.64
CA ILE A 93 16.44 55.49 -1.34
C ILE A 93 16.98 54.81 -0.07
N SER A 94 17.85 53.80 -0.27
CA SER A 94 19.25 53.88 0.17
C SER A 94 20.13 52.84 -0.49
N ASP A 95 21.15 53.32 -1.19
CA ASP A 95 22.27 52.59 -1.77
C ASP A 95 23.02 51.74 -0.73
N THR A 96 23.48 50.57 -1.14
CA THR A 96 24.83 50.09 -0.75
C THR A 96 25.39 49.23 -1.87
N ASP A 97 26.31 49.84 -2.61
CA ASP A 97 27.34 49.23 -3.44
C ASP A 97 28.03 48.08 -2.68
N THR A 98 28.03 46.86 -3.23
CA THR A 98 29.18 45.96 -3.11
C THR A 98 29.28 45.08 -4.35
N ARG A 99 30.00 45.62 -5.33
CA ARG A 99 30.64 44.90 -6.43
C ARG A 99 31.63 43.87 -5.87
N LEU A 100 31.36 42.59 -6.08
CA LEU A 100 32.38 41.54 -6.12
C LEU A 100 32.18 40.74 -7.41
N GLU A 101 32.89 41.18 -8.44
CA GLU A 101 33.22 40.35 -9.60
C GLU A 101 34.13 39.22 -9.11
N ILE A 102 33.59 38.03 -8.95
CA ILE A 102 34.37 36.79 -8.98
C ILE A 102 34.07 36.15 -10.32
N ASN A 103 34.99 36.44 -11.24
CA ASN A 103 35.13 35.77 -12.52
C ASN A 103 35.67 34.37 -12.22
N ASP A 104 34.79 33.39 -12.06
CA ASP A 104 35.17 31.99 -12.08
C ASP A 104 34.35 31.29 -13.16
N ALA A 105 34.92 31.30 -14.36
CA ALA A 105 34.49 30.46 -15.46
C ALA A 105 34.86 29.00 -15.09
N SER A 106 34.12 28.42 -14.15
CA SER A 106 34.02 26.97 -14.05
C SER A 106 33.12 26.55 -15.20
N GLU A 107 33.72 25.95 -16.21
CA GLU A 107 32.99 25.08 -17.14
C GLU A 107 32.15 24.13 -16.28
N ALA A 108 30.84 24.41 -16.21
CA ALA A 108 29.89 23.44 -15.75
C ALA A 108 29.90 22.35 -16.82
N GLU A 109 30.78 21.36 -16.63
CA GLU A 109 30.57 20.02 -17.17
C GLU A 109 29.12 19.68 -16.81
N THR A 110 28.27 19.77 -17.82
CA THR A 110 26.95 19.18 -17.76
C THR A 110 27.26 17.70 -17.77
N GLU A 111 27.46 17.10 -16.60
CA GLU A 111 27.52 15.66 -16.45
C GLU A 111 26.24 15.15 -17.11
N GLU A 112 26.39 14.62 -18.33
CA GLU A 112 25.35 13.85 -18.99
C GLU A 112 24.97 12.75 -18.00
N THR A 113 23.83 12.95 -17.36
CA THR A 113 23.27 11.98 -16.43
C THR A 113 23.16 10.69 -17.24
N PRO A 114 23.74 9.56 -16.78
CA PRO A 114 23.79 8.33 -17.55
C PRO A 114 22.41 8.05 -18.13
N ASP A 115 22.35 7.91 -19.45
CA ASP A 115 21.12 7.74 -20.22
C ASP A 115 20.21 6.72 -19.53
N ALA A 116 19.19 7.23 -18.82
CA ALA A 116 18.32 6.43 -17.95
C ALA A 116 17.60 5.32 -18.74
N ALA A 117 17.55 5.47 -20.07
CA ALA A 117 16.95 4.53 -21.01
C ALA A 117 17.67 3.18 -21.14
N SER A 118 18.89 2.99 -20.60
CA SER A 118 19.61 1.70 -20.71
C SER A 118 19.91 0.97 -19.40
N ARG A 119 19.45 1.48 -18.25
CA ARG A 119 19.75 0.84 -16.97
C ARG A 119 18.87 -0.40 -16.78
N GLU A 120 19.52 -1.54 -16.54
CA GLU A 120 18.85 -2.80 -16.23
C GLU A 120 18.73 -3.01 -14.71
N SER A 121 17.66 -3.70 -14.30
CA SER A 121 17.47 -4.13 -12.91
C SER A 121 18.60 -5.05 -12.43
N LEU A 122 19.10 -4.79 -11.23
CA LEU A 122 20.05 -5.71 -10.57
C LEU A 122 19.42 -7.04 -10.16
N PHE A 123 18.09 -7.12 -10.07
CA PHE A 123 17.36 -8.29 -9.57
C PHE A 123 16.75 -9.14 -10.68
N GLY A 124 17.02 -8.81 -11.95
CA GLY A 124 16.51 -9.56 -13.10
C GLY A 124 15.08 -9.21 -13.51
N PHE A 125 14.55 -8.06 -13.09
CA PHE A 125 13.22 -7.57 -13.49
C PHE A 125 13.19 -6.87 -14.86
N GLY A 126 14.29 -6.92 -15.62
CA GLY A 126 14.43 -6.25 -16.91
C GLY A 126 14.79 -4.76 -16.78
N ALA A 127 14.62 -4.01 -17.87
CA ALA A 127 14.88 -2.57 -17.89
C ALA A 127 14.00 -1.83 -16.88
N TYR A 128 14.50 -0.71 -16.33
CA TYR A 128 13.67 0.17 -15.51
C TYR A 128 12.62 0.87 -16.39
N PRO A 129 11.34 0.90 -15.98
CA PRO A 129 10.33 1.64 -16.71
C PRO A 129 10.60 3.15 -16.64
N GLU A 130 10.10 3.87 -17.63
CA GLU A 130 10.17 5.33 -17.66
C GLU A 130 9.40 5.92 -16.48
N VAL A 131 10.01 6.89 -15.79
CA VAL A 131 9.39 7.54 -14.64
C VAL A 131 8.66 8.78 -15.12
N PRO A 132 7.35 8.91 -14.90
CA PRO A 132 6.62 10.13 -15.23
C PRO A 132 7.08 11.28 -14.32
N LEU A 133 8.03 12.09 -14.81
CA LEU A 133 8.69 13.19 -14.09
C LEU A 133 7.72 14.28 -13.61
N GLU A 134 6.56 14.41 -14.25
CA GLU A 134 5.53 15.38 -13.88
C GLU A 134 4.83 15.01 -12.57
N LEU A 135 4.77 13.71 -12.29
CA LEU A 135 3.95 13.16 -11.24
C LEU A 135 4.80 12.73 -10.04
N PHE A 136 6.04 12.24 -10.26
CA PHE A 136 6.92 11.81 -9.17
C PHE A 136 7.48 13.05 -8.46
N PRO A 137 7.49 13.11 -7.11
CA PRO A 137 8.00 14.27 -6.39
C PRO A 137 9.39 14.65 -6.91
N LYS A 138 9.52 15.84 -7.51
CA LYS A 138 10.77 16.33 -8.09
C LYS A 138 11.86 16.31 -7.02
N GLY A 139 12.77 15.35 -7.10
CA GLY A 139 13.86 15.15 -6.14
C GLY A 139 14.00 13.73 -5.59
N GLU A 140 12.97 12.89 -5.72
CA GLU A 140 13.10 11.46 -5.45
C GLU A 140 13.47 10.74 -6.76
N GLY A 141 14.76 10.59 -7.04
CA GLY A 141 15.19 9.70 -8.10
C GLY A 141 14.69 8.30 -7.78
N ALA A 142 13.67 7.85 -8.52
CA ALA A 142 12.95 6.60 -8.25
C ALA A 142 13.87 5.37 -8.19
N TRP A 143 15.04 5.48 -8.85
CA TRP A 143 16.03 4.43 -9.00
C TRP A 143 17.38 4.74 -8.32
N ASP A 144 17.61 5.96 -7.83
CA ASP A 144 18.95 6.44 -7.44
C ASP A 144 19.49 5.67 -6.23
N ASN A 145 18.60 5.32 -5.29
CA ASN A 145 19.00 4.69 -4.03
C ASN A 145 19.02 3.16 -4.10
N ILE A 146 18.57 2.53 -5.19
CA ILE A 146 18.43 1.06 -5.26
C ILE A 146 19.78 0.38 -5.21
N GLU A 147 20.76 0.83 -6.00
CA GLU A 147 22.10 0.25 -6.03
C GLU A 147 22.83 0.38 -4.70
N SER A 148 22.76 1.56 -4.07
CA SER A 148 23.37 1.76 -2.75
C SER A 148 22.69 0.87 -1.71
N THR A 149 21.35 0.81 -1.71
CA THR A 149 20.61 -0.05 -0.78
C THR A 149 20.89 -1.52 -1.01
N ALA A 150 21.11 -1.96 -2.26
CA ALA A 150 21.40 -3.34 -2.61
C ALA A 150 22.74 -3.84 -2.04
N LYS A 151 23.72 -2.92 -1.87
CA LYS A 151 25.02 -3.24 -1.24
C LYS A 151 24.86 -3.59 0.24
N ASP A 152 23.97 -2.88 0.94
CA ASP A 152 23.75 -3.07 2.38
C ASP A 152 22.69 -4.14 2.68
N ASN A 153 21.64 -4.19 1.86
CA ASN A 153 20.50 -5.09 2.04
C ASN A 153 19.82 -5.42 0.70
N TRP A 154 20.31 -6.48 0.05
CA TRP A 154 19.84 -6.98 -1.23
C TRP A 154 18.32 -7.21 -1.28
N GLU A 155 17.78 -7.93 -0.29
CA GLU A 155 16.34 -8.27 -0.25
C GLU A 155 15.47 -7.03 -0.04
N PHE A 156 15.93 -6.06 0.76
CA PHE A 156 15.19 -4.82 0.95
C PHE A 156 15.20 -3.96 -0.32
N ALA A 157 16.34 -3.85 -1.00
CA ALA A 157 16.45 -3.15 -2.28
C ALA A 157 15.55 -3.78 -3.35
N LYS A 158 15.50 -5.12 -3.43
CA LYS A 158 14.57 -5.86 -4.31
C LYS A 158 13.11 -5.49 -4.05
N LYS A 159 12.70 -5.41 -2.78
CA LYS A 159 11.34 -4.99 -2.40
C LYS A 159 11.05 -3.54 -2.77
N ILE A 160 12.00 -2.63 -2.58
CA ILE A 160 11.88 -1.23 -2.98
C ILE A 160 11.66 -1.15 -4.50
N GLU A 161 12.46 -1.85 -5.30
CA GLU A 161 12.31 -1.84 -6.75
C GLU A 161 10.91 -2.29 -7.18
N LEU A 162 10.42 -3.41 -6.64
CA LEU A 162 9.07 -3.91 -6.93
C LEU A 162 7.99 -2.89 -6.55
N MET A 163 8.11 -2.25 -5.37
CA MET A 163 7.18 -1.19 -4.95
C MET A 163 7.19 -0.01 -5.91
N VAL A 164 8.37 0.45 -6.36
CA VAL A 164 8.48 1.56 -7.31
C VAL A 164 7.89 1.19 -8.67
N ARG A 165 8.20 0.01 -9.21
CA ARG A 165 7.64 -0.49 -10.47
C ARG A 165 6.11 -0.56 -10.43
N VAL A 166 5.53 -1.12 -9.36
CA VAL A 166 4.06 -1.16 -9.18
C VAL A 166 3.45 0.23 -9.15
N ARG A 167 4.09 1.18 -8.46
CA ARG A 167 3.61 2.57 -8.42
C ARG A 167 3.62 3.24 -9.79
N ILE A 168 4.70 3.08 -10.56
CA ILE A 168 4.80 3.60 -11.93
C ILE A 168 3.68 3.01 -12.79
N GLN A 169 3.50 1.69 -12.75
CA GLN A 169 2.45 1.03 -13.53
C GLN A 169 1.04 1.48 -13.13
N LEU A 170 0.77 1.69 -11.83
CA LEU A 170 -0.51 2.22 -11.36
C LEU A 170 -0.78 3.63 -11.89
N TRP A 171 0.26 4.44 -12.03
CA TRP A 171 0.13 5.80 -12.55
C TRP A 171 -0.13 5.83 -14.04
N GLU A 172 0.52 4.96 -14.82
CA GLU A 172 0.19 4.76 -16.23
C GLU A 172 -1.28 4.36 -16.42
N LEU A 173 -1.85 3.63 -15.44
CA LEU A 173 -3.27 3.27 -15.38
C LEU A 173 -4.18 4.37 -14.81
N GLY A 174 -3.63 5.55 -14.48
CA GLY A 174 -4.39 6.70 -13.96
C GLY A 174 -4.71 6.65 -12.47
N THR A 175 -4.03 5.81 -11.69
CA THR A 175 -4.21 5.71 -10.24
C THR A 175 -3.04 6.34 -9.51
N GLU A 176 -3.24 7.52 -8.92
CA GLU A 176 -2.20 8.23 -8.16
C GLU A 176 -1.87 7.55 -6.82
N THR A 177 -0.60 7.59 -6.43
CA THR A 177 -0.08 6.92 -5.22
C THR A 177 0.98 7.80 -4.55
N VAL A 178 0.83 8.06 -3.25
CA VAL A 178 1.79 8.86 -2.47
C VAL A 178 2.99 8.02 -2.03
N GLY A 179 2.84 6.70 -2.01
CA GLY A 179 3.85 5.73 -1.59
C GLY A 179 3.33 4.32 -1.72
N ALA A 180 4.05 3.36 -1.15
CA ALA A 180 3.58 1.98 -1.03
C ALA A 180 4.23 1.32 0.19
N SER A 181 3.59 0.27 0.69
CA SER A 181 4.17 -0.64 1.67
C SER A 181 4.09 -2.07 1.15
N MET A 182 5.00 -2.94 1.59
CA MET A 182 4.98 -4.35 1.24
C MET A 182 4.91 -5.22 2.49
N GLU A 183 4.02 -6.20 2.47
CA GLU A 183 3.84 -7.16 3.55
C GLU A 183 3.43 -8.52 2.99
N ASN A 184 4.07 -9.59 3.45
CA ASN A 184 3.82 -10.96 2.98
C ASN A 184 3.90 -11.12 1.45
N GLY A 185 4.77 -10.34 0.80
CA GLY A 185 4.96 -10.34 -0.65
C GLY A 185 3.92 -9.55 -1.43
N LEU A 186 2.90 -9.00 -0.79
CA LEU A 186 1.89 -8.14 -1.40
C LEU A 186 2.21 -6.67 -1.18
N ILE A 187 1.95 -5.85 -2.20
CA ILE A 187 2.13 -4.41 -2.16
C ILE A 187 0.79 -3.74 -1.90
N TYR A 188 0.79 -2.78 -0.98
CA TYR A 188 -0.34 -1.94 -0.62
C TYR A 188 0.02 -0.50 -1.00
N PRO A 189 -0.42 -0.01 -2.17
CA PRO A 189 -0.18 1.36 -2.60
C PRO A 189 -0.92 2.35 -1.71
N ASN A 190 -0.25 3.41 -1.29
CA ASN A 190 -0.84 4.49 -0.50
C ASN A 190 -1.62 5.43 -1.45
N ILE A 191 -2.85 5.03 -1.77
CA ILE A 191 -3.78 5.80 -2.62
C ILE A 191 -4.57 6.77 -1.75
N PRO A 192 -4.74 8.04 -2.16
CA PRO A 192 -5.57 9.00 -1.44
C PRO A 192 -6.99 8.47 -1.21
N ASN A 193 -7.56 8.73 -0.04
CA ASN A 193 -8.90 8.31 0.35
C ASN A 193 -9.14 6.78 0.36
N ILE A 194 -8.09 5.95 0.31
CA ILE A 194 -8.19 4.51 0.52
C ILE A 194 -7.61 4.13 1.87
N ALA A 195 -8.39 3.38 2.66
CA ALA A 195 -7.96 2.77 3.90
C ALA A 195 -7.98 1.24 3.77
N TYR A 196 -6.82 0.61 3.93
CA TYR A 196 -6.71 -0.84 4.02
C TYR A 196 -6.95 -1.26 5.46
N VAL A 197 -7.93 -2.14 5.66
CA VAL A 197 -8.35 -2.60 6.97
C VAL A 197 -8.08 -4.09 7.07
N GLU A 198 -7.28 -4.46 8.07
CA GLU A 198 -7.08 -5.84 8.46
C GLU A 198 -8.13 -6.18 9.51
N TRP A 199 -9.01 -7.12 9.15
CA TRP A 199 -10.10 -7.52 10.01
C TRP A 199 -9.70 -8.70 10.89
N GLY A 200 -10.09 -8.63 12.16
CA GLY A 200 -10.00 -9.73 13.11
C GLY A 200 -11.26 -10.59 13.17
N ASP A 201 -11.41 -11.24 14.32
CA ASP A 201 -12.51 -12.15 14.59
C ASP A 201 -13.85 -11.41 14.74
N TRP A 202 -14.92 -12.17 14.49
CA TRP A 202 -16.29 -11.74 14.77
C TRP A 202 -16.54 -11.75 16.27
N LYS A 203 -17.12 -10.66 16.79
CA LYS A 203 -17.57 -10.51 18.18
C LYS A 203 -18.99 -9.99 18.20
N LYS A 204 -19.71 -10.15 19.31
CA LYS A 204 -21.00 -9.49 19.50
C LYS A 204 -20.80 -8.11 20.11
N ASN A 205 -21.46 -7.09 19.56
CA ASN A 205 -21.52 -5.77 20.17
C ASN A 205 -22.44 -5.79 21.42
N ASN A 206 -22.57 -4.65 22.10
CA ASN A 206 -23.44 -4.50 23.29
C ASN A 206 -24.92 -4.79 23.01
N ASN A 207 -25.34 -4.70 21.75
CA ASN A 207 -26.70 -5.00 21.30
C ASN A 207 -26.87 -6.46 20.85
N GLY A 208 -25.81 -7.28 20.92
CA GLY A 208 -25.82 -8.68 20.51
C GLY A 208 -25.57 -8.93 19.03
N GLU A 209 -25.34 -7.90 18.22
CA GLU A 209 -25.11 -8.00 16.78
C GLU A 209 -23.65 -8.41 16.48
N PRO A 210 -23.41 -9.26 15.47
CA PRO A 210 -22.06 -9.64 15.08
C PRO A 210 -21.35 -8.46 14.40
N ILE A 211 -20.23 -8.04 14.97
CA ILE A 211 -19.30 -7.05 14.42
C ILE A 211 -17.94 -7.70 14.18
N ARG A 212 -17.28 -7.34 13.07
CA ARG A 212 -15.92 -7.81 12.79
C ARG A 212 -14.95 -6.84 13.47
N THR A 213 -14.06 -7.36 14.31
CA THR A 213 -13.06 -6.49 14.96
C THR A 213 -12.06 -5.97 13.94
N VAL A 214 -11.51 -4.79 14.15
CA VAL A 214 -10.43 -4.24 13.33
C VAL A 214 -9.11 -4.48 14.05
N LYS A 215 -8.18 -5.19 13.41
CA LYS A 215 -6.82 -5.41 13.93
C LYS A 215 -5.91 -4.24 13.60
N ARG A 216 -5.96 -3.78 12.35
CA ARG A 216 -5.09 -2.71 11.84
C ARG A 216 -5.80 -1.90 10.77
N ILE A 217 -5.51 -0.60 10.73
CA ILE A 217 -5.93 0.33 9.68
C ILE A 217 -4.66 1.00 9.15
N SER A 218 -4.48 1.02 7.83
CA SER A 218 -3.42 1.79 7.17
C SER A 218 -3.97 2.60 6.01
N SER A 219 -3.49 3.82 5.84
CA SER A 219 -3.89 4.76 4.80
C SER A 219 -2.73 5.68 4.42
N ALA A 220 -2.86 6.41 3.31
CA ALA A 220 -1.87 7.38 2.83
C ALA A 220 -1.71 8.64 3.71
N GLY A 221 -2.29 8.66 4.92
CA GLY A 221 -2.45 9.85 5.76
C GLY A 221 -3.83 10.49 5.61
N GLY A 222 -4.11 11.56 6.36
CA GLY A 222 -5.38 12.29 6.28
C GLY A 222 -6.58 11.66 7.00
N LEU A 223 -6.50 10.38 7.38
CA LEU A 223 -7.56 9.71 8.14
C LEU A 223 -7.50 10.13 9.62
N SER A 224 -8.52 10.86 10.09
CA SER A 224 -8.59 11.33 11.47
C SER A 224 -8.83 10.18 12.46
N ASP A 225 -8.61 10.40 13.75
CA ASP A 225 -8.89 9.37 14.76
C ASP A 225 -10.39 9.09 14.92
N GLY A 226 -11.25 10.09 14.66
CA GLY A 226 -12.70 9.91 14.58
C GLY A 226 -13.09 9.02 13.40
N ASP A 227 -12.47 9.20 12.24
CA ASP A 227 -12.71 8.36 11.06
C ASP A 227 -12.26 6.92 11.29
N LYS A 228 -11.09 6.72 11.91
CA LYS A 228 -10.62 5.39 12.31
C LYS A 228 -11.61 4.73 13.26
N GLU A 229 -12.15 5.47 14.21
CA GLU A 229 -13.13 4.93 15.15
C GLU A 229 -14.46 4.57 14.49
N LEU A 230 -14.93 5.40 13.55
CA LEU A 230 -16.07 5.07 12.70
C LEU A 230 -15.85 3.76 11.94
N ILE A 231 -14.66 3.56 11.36
CA ILE A 231 -14.29 2.29 10.69
C ILE A 231 -14.34 1.11 11.65
N ARG A 232 -13.82 1.26 12.89
CA ARG A 232 -13.88 0.19 13.91
C ARG A 232 -15.30 -0.18 14.29
N GLN A 233 -16.23 0.76 14.19
CA GLN A 233 -17.66 0.53 14.43
C GLN A 233 -18.40 -0.03 13.20
N GLY A 234 -17.67 -0.27 12.10
CA GLY A 234 -18.23 -0.79 10.84
C GLY A 234 -18.75 0.28 9.89
N GLY A 235 -18.56 1.56 10.22
CA GLY A 235 -18.90 2.68 9.33
C GLY A 235 -17.83 2.94 8.26
N THR A 236 -18.18 3.75 7.28
CA THR A 236 -17.25 4.26 6.26
C THR A 236 -17.22 5.79 6.32
N PRO A 237 -16.07 6.41 6.60
CA PRO A 237 -15.94 7.86 6.61
C PRO A 237 -16.32 8.48 5.26
N PRO A 238 -16.94 9.68 5.22
CA PRO A 238 -17.30 10.32 3.97
C PRO A 238 -16.09 10.53 3.04
N GLY A 239 -16.23 10.14 1.78
CA GLY A 239 -15.17 10.26 0.77
C GLY A 239 -14.10 9.17 0.83
N TRP A 240 -14.13 8.27 1.82
CA TRP A 240 -13.17 7.17 1.95
C TRP A 240 -13.69 5.87 1.36
N THR A 241 -12.78 5.09 0.77
CA THR A 241 -13.01 3.70 0.37
C THR A 241 -12.28 2.77 1.32
N ILE A 242 -13.00 1.79 1.87
CA ILE A 242 -12.45 0.77 2.75
C ILE A 242 -12.15 -0.49 1.93
N MET A 243 -10.89 -0.94 1.98
CA MET A 243 -10.45 -2.16 1.32
C MET A 243 -10.02 -3.20 2.35
N ASP A 244 -10.42 -4.47 2.15
CA ASP A 244 -9.97 -5.57 2.99
C ASP A 244 -8.51 -5.87 2.67
N ARG A 245 -7.62 -5.66 3.65
CA ARG A 245 -6.18 -5.83 3.49
C ARG A 245 -5.82 -7.24 3.04
N ASP A 246 -6.57 -8.26 3.46
CA ASP A 246 -6.26 -9.65 3.12
C ASP A 246 -6.46 -9.97 1.63
N THR A 247 -7.19 -9.11 0.91
CA THR A 247 -7.58 -9.35 -0.50
C THR A 247 -7.16 -8.23 -1.46
N ALA A 248 -6.92 -7.02 -0.96
CA ALA A 248 -6.61 -5.86 -1.77
C ALA A 248 -5.11 -5.69 -2.09
N GLY A 249 -4.25 -6.52 -1.48
CA GLY A 249 -2.81 -6.49 -1.76
C GLY A 249 -2.50 -6.90 -3.19
N ILE A 250 -1.59 -6.16 -3.84
CA ILE A 250 -1.14 -6.43 -5.20
C ILE A 250 0.02 -7.41 -5.15
N ASP A 251 -0.09 -8.55 -5.82
CA ASP A 251 1.08 -9.41 -6.10
C ASP A 251 1.91 -8.74 -7.20
N PRO A 252 3.12 -8.21 -6.90
CA PRO A 252 3.93 -7.50 -7.89
C PRO A 252 4.28 -8.35 -9.10
N TYR A 253 4.52 -9.65 -8.92
CA TYR A 253 4.99 -10.50 -10.01
C TYR A 253 3.87 -10.71 -11.02
N THR A 254 2.66 -10.98 -10.53
CA THR A 254 1.48 -11.15 -11.39
C THR A 254 1.07 -9.81 -12.01
N PHE A 255 1.14 -8.71 -11.27
CA PHE A 255 0.70 -7.39 -11.75
C PHE A 255 1.64 -6.78 -12.79
N LEU A 256 2.95 -7.02 -12.67
CA LEU A 256 3.97 -6.51 -13.59
C LEU A 256 4.39 -7.52 -14.67
N ASP A 257 3.74 -8.68 -14.74
CA ASP A 257 4.10 -9.79 -15.64
C ASP A 257 5.58 -10.22 -15.53
N LEU A 258 6.06 -10.38 -14.29
CA LEU A 258 7.44 -10.76 -13.99
C LEU A 258 7.55 -12.26 -13.63
N GLY A 259 8.65 -12.88 -14.06
CA GLY A 259 9.03 -14.22 -13.58
C GLY A 259 9.34 -14.23 -12.08
N ARG A 260 9.00 -15.32 -11.39
CA ARG A 260 9.31 -15.55 -9.97
C ARG A 260 10.67 -16.19 -9.75
#